data_AF-A0A0W7VCQ4-F1
#
_entry.id   AF-A0A0W7VCQ4-F1
#
_cell.length_a   1.000
_cell.length_b   1.000
_cell.length_c   1.000
_cell.angle_alpha   90.00
_cell.angle_beta   90.00
_cell.angle_gamma   90.00
#
_symmetry.space_group_name_H-M   'P 1'
#
loop_
_entity.id
_entity.type
_entity.pdbx_description
1 polymer ?
#
loop_
_entity_poly.entity_id
_entity_poly.type
_entity_poly.pdbx_seq_one_letter_code
_entity_poly.pdbx_strand_id
1 'polypeptide(L)'
;MPSVKNPNRPSKNRLAARAAKAKKANQKRADPANRSKITKADKTRGARPGLLPNSGPRAAVSAKKARKLEKKMGYALKRQMEAEGEAEMKDAPVVEEKAAQGAEDVEIQ
;
A
#
# COMPACT_ATOMS: atom_id res chain seq x y z
N MET A 1 0.48 -30.12 -35.09
CA MET A 1 -0.05 -31.20 -35.95
C MET A 1 0.66 -32.52 -35.62
N PRO A 2 -0.07 -33.64 -35.60
CA PRO A 2 0.51 -34.98 -35.48
C PRO A 2 1.46 -35.28 -36.64
N SER A 3 2.37 -36.23 -36.47
CA SER A 3 3.28 -36.66 -37.54
C SER A 3 2.54 -37.50 -38.57
N VAL A 4 2.82 -37.30 -39.87
CA VAL A 4 2.23 -38.08 -40.96
C VAL A 4 2.58 -39.57 -40.85
N LYS A 5 3.79 -39.90 -40.37
CA LYS A 5 4.24 -41.30 -40.19
C LYS A 5 3.78 -41.95 -38.89
N ASN A 6 3.44 -41.16 -37.87
CA ASN A 6 3.00 -41.68 -36.58
C ASN A 6 2.07 -40.65 -35.93
N PRO A 7 0.75 -40.83 -36.06
CA PRO A 7 -0.21 -39.84 -35.55
C PRO A 7 -0.17 -39.72 -34.02
N ASN A 8 0.32 -40.74 -33.31
CA ASN A 8 0.47 -40.74 -31.86
C ASN A 8 1.67 -39.89 -31.40
N ARG A 9 2.53 -39.44 -32.32
CA ARG A 9 3.66 -38.57 -32.01
C ARG A 9 3.53 -37.18 -32.66
N PRO A 10 4.04 -36.13 -32.00
CA PRO A 10 4.10 -34.81 -32.60
C PRO A 10 4.99 -34.80 -33.84
N SER A 11 4.62 -34.02 -34.84
CA SER A 11 5.44 -33.79 -36.04
C SER A 11 6.80 -33.18 -35.72
N LYS A 12 7.79 -33.42 -36.61
CA LYS A 12 9.15 -32.85 -36.50
C LYS A 12 9.13 -31.33 -36.33
N ASN A 13 8.28 -30.63 -37.09
CA ASN A 13 8.13 -29.17 -37.00
C ASN A 13 7.64 -28.74 -35.61
N ARG A 14 6.72 -29.49 -35.01
CA ARG A 14 6.24 -29.21 -33.65
C ARG A 14 7.33 -29.45 -32.60
N LEU A 15 8.18 -30.46 -32.77
CA LEU A 15 9.33 -30.69 -31.89
C LEU A 15 10.36 -29.56 -32.02
N ALA A 16 10.70 -29.14 -33.23
CA ALA A 16 11.61 -28.02 -33.47
C ALA A 16 11.08 -26.72 -32.86
N ALA A 17 9.78 -26.41 -33.02
CA ALA A 17 9.15 -25.25 -32.41
C ALA A 17 9.18 -25.29 -30.87
N ARG A 18 8.96 -26.48 -30.27
CA ARG A 18 9.08 -26.67 -28.81
C ARG A 18 10.51 -26.46 -28.33
N ALA A 19 11.50 -27.01 -29.03
CA ALA A 19 12.91 -26.83 -28.72
C ALA A 19 13.33 -25.36 -28.83
N ALA A 20 12.90 -24.66 -29.88
CA ALA A 20 13.15 -23.22 -30.04
C ALA A 20 12.52 -22.39 -28.92
N LYS A 21 11.27 -22.71 -28.53
CA LYS A 21 10.59 -22.07 -27.40
C LYS A 21 11.35 -22.30 -26.08
N ALA A 22 11.78 -23.53 -25.82
CA ALA A 22 12.56 -23.89 -24.64
C ALA A 22 13.92 -23.17 -24.63
N LYS A 23 14.64 -23.14 -25.75
CA LYS A 23 15.91 -22.41 -25.90
C LYS A 23 15.74 -20.93 -25.58
N LYS A 24 14.71 -20.27 -26.12
CA LYS A 24 14.41 -18.86 -25.83
C LYS A 24 14.09 -18.63 -24.36
N ALA A 25 13.36 -19.54 -23.72
CA ALA A 25 13.03 -19.44 -22.30
C ALA A 25 14.30 -19.61 -21.42
N ASN A 26 15.14 -20.59 -21.75
CA ASN A 26 16.39 -20.83 -21.05
C ASN A 26 17.37 -19.66 -21.20
N GLN A 27 17.48 -19.09 -22.41
CA GLN A 27 18.31 -17.91 -22.65
C GLN A 27 17.85 -16.72 -21.79
N LYS A 28 16.54 -16.47 -21.69
CA LYS A 28 16.00 -15.43 -20.81
C LYS A 28 16.30 -15.67 -19.33
N ARG A 29 16.30 -16.93 -18.87
CA ARG A 29 16.63 -17.30 -17.48
C ARG A 29 18.12 -17.22 -17.19
N ALA A 30 18.96 -17.57 -18.16
CA ALA A 30 20.42 -17.58 -18.01
C ALA A 30 21.01 -16.16 -17.97
N ASP A 31 20.37 -15.22 -18.68
CA ASP A 31 20.74 -13.80 -18.71
C ASP A 31 20.88 -13.24 -17.28
N PRO A 32 22.09 -12.76 -16.89
CA PRO A 32 22.34 -12.24 -15.54
C PRO A 32 21.41 -11.07 -15.20
N ALA A 33 20.94 -10.31 -16.19
CA ALA A 33 20.00 -9.22 -15.96
C ALA A 33 18.64 -9.72 -15.42
N ASN A 34 18.23 -10.95 -15.72
CA ASN A 34 16.95 -11.52 -15.30
C ASN A 34 17.07 -12.46 -14.08
N ARG A 35 18.27 -12.64 -13.53
CA ARG A 35 18.47 -13.41 -12.29
C ARG A 35 17.95 -12.69 -11.06
N SER A 36 17.93 -11.35 -11.09
CA SER A 36 17.35 -10.55 -10.01
C SER A 36 15.82 -10.72 -9.98
N LYS A 37 15.23 -10.89 -8.80
CA LYS A 37 13.77 -10.89 -8.59
C LYS A 37 13.11 -9.50 -8.81
N ILE A 38 13.83 -8.56 -9.40
CA ILE A 38 13.41 -7.18 -9.62
C ILE A 38 12.51 -7.16 -10.85
N THR A 39 11.30 -6.66 -10.68
CA THR A 39 10.36 -6.52 -11.79
C THR A 39 10.86 -5.47 -12.78
N LYS A 40 10.46 -5.57 -14.06
CA LYS A 40 10.85 -4.58 -15.08
C LYS A 40 10.44 -3.14 -14.70
N ALA A 41 9.29 -2.99 -14.04
CA ALA A 41 8.78 -1.70 -13.58
C ALA A 41 9.61 -1.10 -12.44
N ASP A 42 10.29 -1.92 -11.65
CA ASP A 42 11.17 -1.45 -10.58
C ASP A 42 12.57 -1.13 -11.12
N LYS A 43 13.03 -1.84 -12.17
CA LYS A 43 14.28 -1.50 -12.88
C LYS A 43 14.24 -0.10 -13.48
N THR A 44 13.13 0.32 -14.08
CA THR A 44 12.98 1.68 -14.64
C THR A 44 12.97 2.78 -13.58
N ARG A 45 12.75 2.41 -12.30
CA ARG A 45 12.77 3.31 -11.13
C ARG A 45 14.10 3.25 -10.36
N GLY A 46 15.11 2.56 -10.91
CA GLY A 46 16.46 2.49 -10.35
C GLY A 46 16.74 1.30 -9.45
N ALA A 47 15.84 0.31 -9.34
CA ALA A 47 16.14 -0.92 -8.61
C ALA A 47 17.22 -1.75 -9.35
N ARG A 48 18.28 -2.10 -8.63
CA ARG A 48 19.43 -2.89 -9.14
C ARG A 48 19.61 -4.10 -8.22
N PRO A 49 20.16 -5.24 -8.69
CA PRO A 49 20.45 -6.35 -7.80
C PRO A 49 21.31 -5.87 -6.61
N GLY A 50 20.82 -6.08 -5.38
CA GLY A 50 21.45 -5.57 -4.15
C GLY A 50 21.00 -4.17 -3.70
N LEU A 51 20.22 -3.45 -4.51
CA LEU A 51 19.69 -2.11 -4.21
C LEU A 51 18.16 -2.12 -4.36
N LEU A 52 17.43 -1.81 -3.30
CA LEU A 52 15.99 -1.55 -3.39
C LEU A 52 15.73 -0.38 -4.37
N PRO A 53 14.51 -0.21 -4.90
CA PRO A 53 14.18 1.00 -5.65
C PRO A 53 14.40 2.22 -4.73
N ASN A 54 15.50 2.94 -4.97
CA ASN A 54 15.90 4.12 -4.18
C ASN A 54 14.96 5.32 -4.42
N SER A 55 14.08 5.22 -5.42
CA SER A 55 13.17 6.28 -5.83
C SER A 55 11.86 5.70 -6.39
N GLY A 56 10.78 6.45 -6.23
CA GLY A 56 9.45 6.10 -6.75
C GLY A 56 8.43 5.68 -5.68
N PRO A 57 7.16 5.52 -6.07
CA PRO A 57 6.03 5.29 -5.15
C PRO A 57 6.09 3.95 -4.39
N ARG A 58 6.96 3.01 -4.81
CA ARG A 58 7.23 1.74 -4.12
C ARG A 58 8.55 1.72 -3.37
N ALA A 59 9.22 2.87 -3.25
CA ALA A 59 10.47 2.96 -2.49
C ALA A 59 10.19 2.69 -1.02
N ALA A 60 10.96 1.77 -0.42
CA ALA A 60 10.86 1.50 1.01
C ALA A 60 11.26 2.77 1.77
N VAL A 61 10.31 3.32 2.53
CA VAL A 61 10.57 4.47 3.38
C VAL A 61 11.50 4.02 4.51
N SER A 62 12.64 4.71 4.68
CA SER A 62 13.51 4.39 5.82
C SER A 62 12.74 4.47 7.14
N ALA A 63 13.06 3.60 8.10
CA ALA A 63 12.37 3.57 9.39
C ALA A 63 12.39 4.92 10.13
N LYS A 64 13.41 5.76 9.89
CA LYS A 64 13.47 7.13 10.45
C LYS A 64 12.48 8.07 9.75
N LYS A 65 12.34 7.96 8.42
CA LYS A 65 11.40 8.79 7.64
C LYS A 65 9.95 8.37 7.88
N ALA A 66 9.67 7.08 8.06
CA ALA A 66 8.35 6.57 8.44
C ALA A 66 7.89 7.16 9.79
N ARG A 67 8.72 7.02 10.84
CA ARG A 67 8.47 7.61 12.16
C ARG A 67 8.23 9.12 12.11
N LYS A 68 8.95 9.85 11.25
CA LYS A 68 8.74 11.30 11.07
C LYS A 68 7.42 11.62 10.38
N LEU A 69 7.01 10.83 9.39
CA LEU A 69 5.74 11.00 8.69
C LEU A 69 4.55 10.72 9.61
N GLU A 70 4.60 9.63 10.37
CA GLU A 70 3.59 9.27 11.37
C GLU A 70 3.40 10.40 12.40
N LYS A 71 4.49 10.95 12.95
CA LYS A 71 4.42 12.10 13.87
C LYS A 71 3.77 13.32 13.24
N LYS A 72 4.14 13.67 12.00
CA LYS A 72 3.56 14.81 11.28
C LYS A 72 2.07 14.61 11.00
N MET A 73 1.67 13.41 10.61
CA MET A 73 0.26 13.05 10.41
C MET A 73 -0.52 13.16 11.74
N GLY A 74 0.04 12.66 12.84
CA GLY A 74 -0.57 12.81 14.17
C GLY A 74 -0.79 14.27 14.57
N TYR A 75 0.18 15.16 14.33
CA TYR A 75 0.00 16.60 14.60
C TYR A 75 -1.01 17.26 13.66
N ALA A 76 -1.06 16.86 12.40
CA ALA A 76 -2.04 17.38 11.45
C ALA A 76 -3.46 16.98 11.84
N LEU A 77 -3.68 15.73 12.27
CA LEU A 77 -4.97 15.26 12.76
C LEU A 77 -5.42 15.99 14.02
N LYS A 78 -4.51 16.24 14.98
CA LYS A 78 -4.82 17.03 16.18
C LYS A 78 -5.25 18.45 15.82
N ARG A 79 -4.49 19.12 14.94
CA ARG A 79 -4.84 20.45 14.44
C ARG A 79 -6.17 20.47 13.69
N GLN A 80 -6.46 19.42 12.91
CA GLN A 80 -7.73 19.28 12.24
C GLN A 80 -8.88 19.11 13.24
N MET A 81 -8.73 18.26 14.26
CA MET A 81 -9.73 18.08 15.32
C MET A 81 -9.96 19.35 16.15
N GLU A 82 -8.90 20.13 16.40
CA GLU A 82 -8.99 21.42 17.10
C GLU A 82 -9.62 22.50 16.21
N ALA A 83 -9.34 22.51 14.90
CA ALA A 83 -9.95 23.44 13.94
C ALA A 83 -11.41 23.07 13.60
N GLU A 84 -11.73 21.78 13.62
CA GLU A 84 -13.10 21.23 13.61
C GLU A 84 -13.75 21.29 15.01
N GLY A 85 -13.10 21.98 15.96
CA GLY A 85 -13.52 22.13 17.35
C GLY A 85 -14.97 22.58 17.49
N GLU A 86 -15.70 21.78 18.27
CA GLU A 86 -17.11 21.89 18.64
C GLU A 86 -18.09 21.60 17.49
N ALA A 87 -18.44 20.32 17.35
CA ALA A 87 -19.76 19.98 16.83
C ALA A 87 -20.80 20.64 17.76
N GLU A 88 -21.30 21.81 17.36
CA GLU A 88 -22.44 22.47 17.98
C GLU A 88 -23.53 21.41 18.23
N MET A 89 -23.88 21.17 19.50
CA MET A 89 -25.06 20.40 19.86
C MET A 89 -26.29 21.18 19.40
N LYS A 90 -26.62 21.06 18.11
CA LYS A 90 -27.87 21.54 17.52
C LYS A 90 -28.97 20.55 17.88
N ASP A 91 -29.44 20.63 19.13
CA ASP A 91 -30.83 20.40 19.54
C ASP A 91 -30.90 20.29 21.07
N ALA A 92 -30.98 21.45 21.73
CA ALA A 92 -31.58 21.53 23.06
C ALA A 92 -32.50 22.76 23.09
N PRO A 93 -33.84 22.61 23.15
CA PRO A 93 -34.72 23.75 23.31
C PRO A 93 -34.57 24.33 24.71
N VAL A 94 -34.22 25.62 24.77
CA VAL A 94 -34.14 26.42 25.99
C VAL A 94 -35.55 26.60 26.55
N VAL A 95 -35.79 26.12 27.77
CA VAL A 95 -36.98 26.48 28.56
C VAL A 95 -36.52 27.39 29.69
N GLU A 96 -37.09 28.59 29.70
CA GLU A 96 -36.74 29.73 30.54
C GLU A 96 -36.93 29.46 32.05
N GLU A 97 -36.02 30.01 32.85
CA GLU A 97 -36.05 30.01 34.32
C GLU A 97 -37.22 30.84 34.86
N LYS A 98 -38.07 30.24 35.70
CA LYS A 98 -38.75 30.95 36.80
C LYS A 98 -39.03 30.05 38.00
N ALA A 99 -38.62 30.59 39.17
CA ALA A 99 -39.16 30.40 40.51
C ALA A 99 -38.80 29.11 41.28
N ALA A 100 -37.86 29.23 42.24
CA ALA A 100 -38.16 29.06 43.66
C ALA A 100 -36.95 29.47 44.52
N GLN A 101 -37.03 30.68 45.10
CA GLN A 101 -36.33 31.01 46.35
C GLN A 101 -37.01 30.24 47.50
N GLY A 102 -36.22 29.69 48.43
CA GLY A 102 -36.71 29.31 49.77
C GLY A 102 -36.25 27.94 50.28
N ALA A 103 -35.15 27.93 51.03
CA ALA A 103 -34.74 26.98 52.09
C ALA A 103 -33.19 27.06 52.18
N GLU A 104 -32.63 28.11 52.77
CA GLU A 104 -32.29 28.20 54.22
C GLU A 104 -31.58 26.94 54.76
N ASP A 105 -30.27 27.12 54.96
CA ASP A 105 -29.52 26.75 56.16
C ASP A 105 -29.85 25.43 56.86
N VAL A 106 -29.09 24.36 56.56
CA VAL A 106 -28.77 23.30 57.53
C VAL A 106 -27.33 22.77 57.36
N GLU A 107 -26.50 23.15 58.33
CA GLU A 107 -25.38 22.41 58.96
C GLU A 107 -24.13 22.02 58.14
N ILE A 108 -23.07 22.82 58.32
CA ILE A 108 -21.70 22.31 58.53
C ILE A 108 -21.17 22.95 59.81
N GLN A 109 -21.14 22.18 60.91
CA GLN A 109 -20.18 22.30 62.02
C GLN A 109 -19.81 20.90 62.51
#